data_AF-A0A834VFY7-F1
#
_entry.id   AF-A0A834VFY7-F1
#
_cell.length_a   1.000
_cell.length_b   1.000
_cell.length_c   1.000
_cell.angle_alpha   90.00
_cell.angle_beta   90.00
_cell.angle_gamma   90.00
#
_symmetry.space_group_name_H-M   'P 1'
#
loop_
_entity.id
_entity.type
_entity.pdbx_description
1 polymer ?
#
loop_
_entity_poly.entity_id
_entity_poly.type
_entity_poly.pdbx_seq_one_letter_code
_entity_poly.pdbx_strand_id
1 'polypeptide(L)'
;MKKSMFTKSDRSLKGSLDKPIELLVTAINQSDNFYTTSSCSGRIVCKSLEYARTLLRCSIDAGQRNSGLNISNSGHITVAIRNTLDLEVPLIINNKLMVNEDYLRELITIANEKLISNFEMIQRFFDVCEQNDLFRSLE
;
A
#
# COMPACT_ATOMS: atom_id res chain seq x y z
N MET A 1 -2.57 18.97 -13.12
CA MET A 1 -2.76 17.50 -13.18
C MET A 1 -3.58 16.93 -12.03
N LYS A 2 -3.39 17.31 -10.75
CA LYS A 2 -4.27 16.87 -9.64
C LYS A 2 -5.76 17.27 -9.77
N LYS A 3 -6.06 18.41 -10.39
CA LYS A 3 -7.41 18.99 -10.45
C LYS A 3 -8.49 18.14 -11.18
N SER A 4 -8.13 17.20 -12.06
CA SER A 4 -9.12 16.36 -12.76
C SER A 4 -9.41 15.01 -12.09
N MET A 5 -8.64 14.63 -11.07
CA MET A 5 -8.86 13.39 -10.30
C MET A 5 -9.54 13.62 -8.95
N PHE A 6 -9.31 14.77 -8.29
CA PHE A 6 -10.03 15.15 -7.06
C PHE A 6 -11.55 15.34 -7.25
N THR A 7 -12.00 15.58 -8.48
CA THR A 7 -13.42 15.75 -8.81
C THR A 7 -14.12 14.44 -9.18
N LYS A 8 -13.39 13.33 -9.26
CA LYS A 8 -14.03 12.02 -9.42
C LYS A 8 -14.52 11.56 -8.06
N SER A 9 -15.84 11.50 -7.91
CA SER A 9 -16.52 10.87 -6.79
C SER A 9 -15.91 9.50 -6.51
N ASP A 10 -15.61 9.24 -5.23
CA ASP A 10 -15.10 7.95 -4.76
C ASP A 10 -16.01 6.84 -5.27
N ARG A 11 -15.41 5.85 -5.93
CA ARG A 11 -16.11 4.69 -6.50
C ARG A 11 -15.91 3.43 -5.66
N SER A 12 -15.26 3.56 -4.50
CA SER A 12 -15.10 2.47 -3.56
C SER A 12 -16.47 1.92 -3.17
N LEU A 13 -16.69 0.63 -3.36
CA LEU A 13 -17.89 -0.07 -2.89
C LEU A 13 -18.08 0.07 -1.38
N LYS A 14 -16.98 0.24 -0.63
CA LYS A 14 -16.97 0.41 0.82
C LYS A 14 -17.32 1.83 1.25
N GLY A 15 -17.06 2.83 0.40
CA GLY A 15 -17.23 4.25 0.71
C GLY A 15 -16.37 4.76 1.88
N SER A 16 -15.42 3.95 2.37
CA SER A 16 -14.53 4.29 3.49
C SER A 16 -13.15 3.68 3.32
N LEU A 17 -12.15 4.30 3.96
CA LEU A 17 -10.80 3.74 4.11
C LEU A 17 -10.74 2.83 5.36
N ASP A 18 -9.73 1.96 5.40
CA ASP A 18 -9.39 1.24 6.63
C ASP A 18 -8.69 2.21 7.59
N LYS A 19 -9.18 2.28 8.84
CA LYS A 19 -8.65 3.20 9.86
C LYS A 19 -7.11 3.17 9.99
N PRO A 20 -6.42 2.00 9.96
CA PRO A 20 -4.97 1.97 10.11
C PRO A 20 -4.17 2.67 9.00
N ILE A 21 -4.77 2.92 7.84
CA ILE A 21 -4.08 3.52 6.69
C ILE A 21 -4.63 4.89 6.30
N GLU A 22 -5.66 5.36 7.00
CA GLU A 22 -6.36 6.60 6.68
C GLU A 22 -5.43 7.82 6.70
N LEU A 23 -4.57 7.91 7.71
CA LEU A 23 -3.58 9.00 7.84
C LEU A 23 -2.59 9.00 6.67
N LEU A 24 -2.03 7.84 6.33
CA LEU A 24 -1.09 7.69 5.23
C LEU A 24 -1.71 8.10 3.89
N VAL A 25 -2.91 7.59 3.59
CA VAL A 25 -3.60 7.91 2.33
C VAL A 25 -3.96 9.40 2.26
N THR A 26 -4.36 9.98 3.38
CA THR A 26 -4.66 11.42 3.49
C THR A 26 -3.41 12.26 3.23
N ALA A 27 -2.29 11.96 3.90
CA ALA A 27 -1.02 12.66 3.72
C ALA A 27 -0.52 12.59 2.26
N ILE A 28 -0.55 11.40 1.65
CA ILE A 28 -0.18 11.21 0.24
C ILE A 28 -1.01 12.11 -0.68
N ASN A 29 -2.33 12.16 -0.47
CA ASN A 29 -3.22 12.89 -1.37
C ASN A 29 -3.17 14.42 -1.14
N GLN A 30 -2.87 14.86 0.09
CA GLN A 30 -2.63 16.27 0.42
C GLN A 30 -1.31 16.79 -0.17
N SER A 31 -0.26 15.95 -0.27
CA SER A 31 1.04 16.35 -0.81
C SER A 31 1.04 16.64 -2.31
N ASP A 32 1.48 17.82 -2.77
CA ASP A 32 1.50 18.20 -4.20
C ASP A 32 2.25 17.26 -5.15
N ASN A 33 3.15 16.44 -4.63
CA ASN A 33 4.04 15.60 -5.41
C ASN A 33 3.52 14.17 -5.60
N PHE A 34 2.47 13.78 -4.86
CA PHE A 34 1.94 12.44 -4.85
C PHE A 34 0.40 12.43 -4.96
N TYR A 35 -0.13 11.30 -5.41
CA TYR A 35 -1.53 10.94 -5.20
C TYR A 35 -1.71 9.43 -5.32
N THR A 36 -2.78 8.92 -4.70
CA THR A 36 -3.23 7.54 -4.88
C THR A 36 -4.74 7.50 -5.12
N THR A 37 -5.17 6.58 -5.98
CA THR A 37 -6.59 6.35 -6.30
C THR A 37 -7.15 5.10 -5.63
N SER A 38 -6.30 4.31 -4.98
CA SER A 38 -6.68 3.06 -4.30
C SER A 38 -5.58 2.63 -3.33
N SER A 39 -5.94 2.29 -2.09
CA SER A 39 -4.99 1.82 -1.09
C SER A 39 -4.61 0.34 -1.22
N CYS A 40 -5.51 -0.52 -1.71
CA CYS A 40 -5.38 -1.99 -1.64
C CYS A 40 -4.14 -2.57 -2.34
N SER A 41 -3.57 -1.88 -3.31
CA SER A 41 -2.39 -2.34 -4.05
C SER A 41 -1.14 -1.47 -3.81
N GLY A 42 -1.19 -0.51 -2.87
CA GLY A 42 -0.08 0.37 -2.56
C GLY A 42 0.44 1.22 -3.74
N ARG A 43 -0.39 1.51 -4.74
CA ARG A 43 0.04 2.28 -5.92
C ARG A 43 -0.03 3.78 -5.64
N ILE A 44 1.10 4.44 -5.76
CA ILE A 44 1.26 5.88 -5.58
C ILE A 44 1.81 6.45 -6.88
N VAL A 45 1.13 7.44 -7.43
CA VAL A 45 1.59 8.17 -8.61
C VAL A 45 2.43 9.36 -8.16
N CYS A 46 3.58 9.53 -8.78
CA CYS A 46 4.57 10.55 -8.44
C CYS A 46 4.64 11.61 -9.55
N LYS A 47 4.85 12.87 -9.15
CA LYS A 47 5.01 14.01 -10.06
C LYS A 47 6.32 13.98 -10.85
N SER A 48 7.39 13.43 -10.27
CA SER A 48 8.71 13.34 -10.90
C SER A 48 9.43 12.04 -10.53
N LEU A 49 10.46 11.71 -11.31
CA LEU A 49 11.29 10.53 -11.05
C LEU A 49 12.10 10.67 -9.76
N GLU A 50 12.48 11.90 -9.39
CA GLU A 50 13.17 12.18 -8.13
C GLU A 50 12.32 11.78 -6.93
N TYR A 51 11.08 12.28 -6.86
CA TYR A 51 10.13 11.90 -5.82
C TYR A 51 9.83 10.41 -5.81
N ALA A 52 9.71 9.78 -6.98
CA ALA A 52 9.50 8.35 -7.08
C ALA A 52 10.68 7.53 -6.55
N ARG A 53 11.93 7.99 -6.79
CA ARG A 53 13.14 7.35 -6.27
C ARG A 53 13.23 7.47 -4.75
N THR A 54 12.94 8.64 -4.20
CA THR A 54 12.93 8.85 -2.74
C THR A 54 11.84 8.00 -2.08
N LEU A 55 10.63 7.99 -2.64
CA LEU A 55 9.53 7.15 -2.14
C LEU A 55 9.89 5.66 -2.17
N LEU A 56 10.51 5.19 -3.26
CA LEU A 56 10.98 3.81 -3.37
C LEU A 56 12.07 3.51 -2.32
N ARG A 57 13.01 4.44 -2.08
CA ARG A 57 14.03 4.29 -1.04
C ARG A 57 13.40 4.15 0.35
N CYS A 58 12.50 5.07 0.73
CA CYS A 58 11.78 5.00 2.00
C CYS A 58 11.04 3.65 2.17
N SER A 59 10.44 3.13 1.10
CA SER A 59 9.77 1.83 1.14
C SER A 59 10.72 0.65 1.44
N ILE A 60 11.91 0.68 0.86
CA ILE A 60 12.92 -0.36 1.09
C ILE A 60 13.44 -0.27 2.53
N ASP A 61 13.71 0.95 3.01
CA ASP A 61 14.21 1.20 4.36
C ASP A 61 13.16 0.83 5.43
N ALA A 62 11.87 0.95 5.11
CA ALA A 62 10.76 0.48 5.93
C ALA A 62 10.52 -1.05 5.89
N GLY A 63 11.22 -1.78 5.01
CA GLY A 63 11.15 -3.23 4.89
C GLY A 63 10.30 -3.76 3.72
N GLN A 64 9.66 -2.89 2.93
CA GLN A 64 8.83 -3.25 1.78
C GLN A 64 9.69 -3.50 0.53
N ARG A 65 10.55 -4.51 0.61
CA ARG A 65 11.60 -4.82 -0.40
C ARG A 65 11.07 -5.27 -1.76
N ASN A 66 9.80 -5.67 -1.82
CA ASN A 66 9.13 -6.06 -3.07
C ASN A 66 8.55 -4.85 -3.84
N SER A 67 8.77 -3.64 -3.34
CA SER A 67 8.29 -2.41 -3.97
C SER A 67 8.99 -2.16 -5.31
N GLY A 68 8.28 -1.54 -6.24
CA GLY A 68 8.78 -1.35 -7.60
C GLY A 68 8.30 -0.05 -8.24
N LEU A 69 9.04 0.41 -9.26
CA LEU A 69 8.75 1.61 -10.02
C LEU A 69 8.33 1.24 -11.44
N ASN A 70 7.25 1.86 -11.92
CA ASN A 70 6.75 1.71 -13.27
C ASN A 70 6.61 3.09 -13.92
N ILE A 71 7.07 3.22 -15.17
CA ILE A 71 6.91 4.43 -15.98
C ILE A 71 6.08 4.04 -17.20
N SER A 72 4.90 4.64 -17.35
CA SER A 72 4.05 4.39 -18.51
C SER A 72 4.59 5.12 -19.75
N ASN A 73 4.18 4.68 -20.93
CA ASN A 73 4.47 5.37 -22.20
C ASN A 73 3.91 6.80 -22.24
N SER A 74 2.90 7.11 -21.43
CA SER A 74 2.34 8.46 -21.29
C SER A 74 3.10 9.34 -20.29
N GLY A 75 4.20 8.84 -19.72
CA GLY A 75 5.03 9.54 -18.75
C GLY A 75 4.53 9.51 -17.30
N HIS A 76 3.49 8.73 -17.00
CA HIS A 76 3.03 8.58 -15.61
C HIS A 76 3.98 7.67 -14.84
N ILE A 77 4.52 8.18 -13.74
CA ILE A 77 5.43 7.45 -12.86
C ILE A 77 4.64 6.92 -11.68
N THR A 78 4.64 5.61 -11.48
CA THR A 78 3.93 4.95 -10.39
C THR A 78 4.92 4.13 -9.57
N VAL A 79 4.89 4.27 -8.25
CA VAL A 79 5.57 3.38 -7.32
C VAL A 79 4.52 2.46 -6.71
N ALA A 80 4.76 1.15 -6.78
CA ALA A 80 3.96 0.13 -6.12
C ALA A 80 4.66 -0.26 -4.82
N ILE A 81 4.09 0.15 -3.69
CA ILE A 81 4.55 -0.23 -2.35
C ILE A 81 4.00 -1.62 -2.03
N ARG A 82 4.90 -2.62 -1.94
CA ARG A 82 4.51 -4.02 -1.78
C ARG A 82 5.19 -4.64 -0.57
N ASN A 83 4.39 -5.33 0.23
CA ASN A 83 4.90 -6.01 1.40
C ASN A 83 5.57 -7.35 1.03
N THR A 84 6.35 -7.89 1.98
CA THR A 84 6.97 -9.21 1.85
C THR A 84 6.12 -10.33 2.45
N LEU A 85 5.00 -9.99 3.07
CA LEU A 85 4.10 -10.94 3.73
C LEU A 85 3.08 -11.45 2.72
N ASP A 86 3.04 -12.76 2.54
CA ASP A 86 2.01 -13.49 1.80
C ASP A 86 1.53 -14.68 2.63
N LEU A 87 0.34 -15.20 2.35
CA LEU A 87 -0.16 -16.44 2.94
C LEU A 87 -0.99 -17.15 1.89
N GLU A 88 -0.40 -18.17 1.28
CA GLU A 88 -1.05 -19.01 0.28
C GLU A 88 -1.13 -20.43 0.81
N VAL A 89 -2.35 -20.93 0.98
CA VAL A 89 -2.60 -22.26 1.54
C VAL A 89 -3.73 -22.93 0.76
N PRO A 90 -3.47 -24.09 0.11
CA PRO A 90 -4.53 -24.84 -0.56
C PRO A 90 -5.45 -25.51 0.46
N LEU A 91 -6.74 -25.14 0.46
CA LEU A 91 -7.74 -25.74 1.35
C LEU A 91 -8.44 -26.95 0.71
N ILE A 92 -8.69 -26.87 -0.61
CA ILE A 92 -9.42 -27.88 -1.38
C ILE A 92 -8.57 -28.26 -2.60
N ILE A 93 -8.33 -29.56 -2.79
CA ILE A 93 -7.63 -30.10 -3.95
C ILE A 93 -8.52 -31.20 -4.53
N ASN A 94 -8.74 -31.17 -5.86
CA ASN A 94 -9.59 -32.15 -6.55
C ASN A 94 -10.98 -32.31 -5.90
N ASN A 95 -11.61 -31.18 -5.53
CA ASN A 95 -12.92 -31.12 -4.87
C ASN A 95 -13.00 -31.81 -3.49
N LYS A 96 -11.85 -32.10 -2.87
CA LYS A 96 -11.74 -32.67 -1.53
C LYS A 96 -11.12 -31.65 -0.57
N LEU A 97 -11.77 -31.44 0.58
CA LEU A 97 -11.20 -30.65 1.67
C LEU A 97 -9.97 -31.38 2.24
N MET A 98 -8.82 -30.72 2.20
CA MET A 98 -7.53 -31.29 2.60
C MET A 98 -7.13 -30.96 4.03
N VAL A 99 -7.92 -30.12 4.70
CA VAL A 99 -7.62 -29.55 6.01
C VAL A 99 -8.73 -29.91 7.00
N ASN A 100 -8.38 -30.01 8.28
CA ASN A 100 -9.32 -30.21 9.38
C ASN A 100 -9.64 -28.87 10.08
N GLU A 101 -10.54 -28.92 11.06
CA GLU A 101 -10.93 -27.73 11.81
C GLU A 101 -9.78 -27.13 12.63
N ASP A 102 -8.97 -27.97 13.27
CA ASP A 102 -7.82 -27.52 14.06
C ASP A 102 -6.81 -26.76 13.20
N TYR A 103 -6.53 -27.26 11.99
CA TYR A 103 -5.69 -26.58 11.01
C TYR A 103 -6.26 -25.22 10.62
N LEU A 104 -7.57 -25.11 10.41
CA LEU A 104 -8.21 -23.84 10.10
C LEU A 104 -8.10 -22.84 11.26
N ARG A 105 -8.19 -23.30 12.51
CA ARG A 105 -8.00 -22.45 13.70
C ARG A 105 -6.57 -21.90 13.76
N GLU A 106 -5.56 -22.75 13.54
CA GLU A 106 -4.17 -22.31 13.46
C GLU A 106 -3.92 -21.36 12.28
N LEU A 107 -4.54 -21.64 11.12
CA LEU A 107 -4.43 -20.79 9.94
C LEU A 107 -5.01 -19.39 10.20
N ILE A 108 -6.12 -19.29 10.93
CA ILE A 108 -6.72 -18.00 11.33
C ILE A 108 -5.75 -17.24 12.24
N THR A 109 -5.11 -17.90 13.20
CA THR A 109 -4.08 -17.27 14.06
C THR A 109 -2.95 -16.70 13.22
N ILE A 110 -2.37 -17.50 12.33
CA ILE A 110 -1.27 -17.06 11.43
C ILE A 110 -1.72 -15.91 10.53
N ALA A 111 -2.94 -15.96 9.99
CA ALA A 111 -3.48 -14.92 9.13
C ALA A 111 -3.63 -13.58 9.89
N ASN A 112 -4.13 -13.63 11.13
CA ASN A 112 -4.27 -12.45 11.98
C ASN A 112 -2.92 -11.86 12.37
N GLU A 113 -1.94 -12.69 12.76
CA GLU A 113 -0.58 -12.25 13.05
C GLU A 113 0.06 -11.55 11.85
N LYS A 114 -0.02 -12.16 10.66
CA LYS A 114 0.48 -11.55 9.41
C LYS A 114 -0.22 -10.25 9.08
N LEU A 115 -1.53 -10.14 9.34
CA LEU A 115 -2.28 -8.91 9.12
C LEU A 115 -1.82 -7.79 10.08
N ILE A 116 -1.58 -8.12 11.35
CA ILE A 116 -1.03 -7.16 12.33
C ILE A 116 0.35 -6.68 11.90
N SER A 117 1.26 -7.61 11.57
CA SER A 117 2.60 -7.25 11.07
C SER A 117 2.54 -6.43 9.79
N ASN A 118 1.55 -6.65 8.92
CA ASN A 118 1.35 -5.82 7.74
C ASN A 118 1.00 -4.37 8.12
N PHE A 119 0.14 -4.14 9.11
CA PHE A 119 -0.16 -2.78 9.59
C PHE A 119 1.06 -2.12 10.24
N GLU A 120 1.87 -2.85 11.00
CA GLU A 120 3.11 -2.32 11.58
C GLU A 120 4.11 -1.89 10.50
N MET A 121 4.25 -2.66 9.42
CA MET A 121 5.10 -2.29 8.28
C MET A 121 4.58 -1.05 7.55
N ILE A 122 3.26 -0.91 7.40
CA ILE A 122 2.65 0.29 6.82
C ILE A 122 2.91 1.51 7.70
N GLN A 123 2.77 1.38 9.02
CA GLN A 123 3.06 2.47 9.95
C GLN A 123 4.54 2.87 9.89
N ARG A 124 5.46 1.89 9.93
CA ARG A 124 6.90 2.15 9.80
C ARG A 124 7.23 2.89 8.50
N PHE A 125 6.60 2.51 7.40
CA PHE A 125 6.75 3.22 6.13
C PHE A 125 6.30 4.67 6.20
N PHE A 126 5.14 4.91 6.83
CA PHE A 126 4.66 6.27 7.04
C PHE A 126 5.66 7.08 7.89
N ASP A 127 6.15 6.52 8.99
CA ASP A 127 7.13 7.18 9.86
C ASP A 127 8.44 7.52 9.12
N VAL A 128 8.96 6.61 8.29
CA VAL A 128 10.15 6.86 7.47
C VAL A 128 9.89 7.97 6.44
N CYS A 129 8.72 7.99 5.80
CA CYS A 129 8.37 9.06 4.87
C CYS A 129 8.23 10.42 5.56
N GLU A 130 7.67 10.48 6.76
CA GLU A 130 7.57 11.71 7.56
C GLU A 130 8.95 12.21 8.00
N GLN A 131 9.86 11.31 8.40
CA GLN A 131 11.25 11.67 8.72
C GLN A 131 12.03 12.26 7.53
N ASN A 132 11.61 11.93 6.30
CA ASN A 132 12.18 12.47 5.07
C ASN A 132 11.36 13.63 4.49
N ASP A 133 10.39 14.16 5.25
CA ASP A 133 9.49 15.26 4.87
C ASP A 133 8.79 15.07 3.51
N LEU A 134 8.53 13.81 3.16
CA LEU A 134 8.15 13.45 1.80
C LEU A 134 6.74 13.93 1.43
N PHE A 135 5.82 13.94 2.40
CA PHE A 135 4.41 14.27 2.16
C PHE A 135 4.03 15.70 2.54
N ARG A 136 5.00 16.56 2.89
CA ARG A 136 4.69 17.96 3.19
C ARG A 136 4.18 18.70 1.95
N SER A 137 3.22 19.58 2.17
CA SER A 137 2.83 20.61 1.21
C SER A 137 3.94 21.67 1.18
N LEU A 138 4.32 22.14 -0.01
CA LEU A 138 5.10 23.37 -0.11
C LEU A 138 4.13 24.51 0.24
N GLU A 139 4.41 25.27 1.30
CA GLU A 139 3.73 26.55 1.56
C GLU A 139 3.91 27.51 0.38
#